data_AF-A0A7C5CUR2-F1
#
_entry.id   AF-A0A7C5CUR2-F1
#
_cell.length_a   1.000
_cell.length_b   1.000
_cell.length_c   1.000
_cell.angle_alpha   90.00
_cell.angle_beta   90.00
_cell.angle_gamma   90.00
#
_symmetry.space_group_name_H-M   'P 1'
#
loop_
_entity.id
_entity.type
_entity.pdbx_description
1 polymer ?
#
loop_
_entity_poly.entity_id
_entity_poly.type
_entity_poly.pdbx_seq_one_letter_code
_entity_poly.pdbx_strand_id
1 'polypeptide(L)'
;MKRIVVASMEKGAGKTSMIVGLSRAYDLKIGYMKPFGERIVYKKKRLLDYDSVLIRNLFELDESPEELSLGFDHSKLRFMYD
;
A
#
# COMPACT_ATOMS: atom_id res chain seq x y z
N MET A 1 8.59 -15.05 7.47
CA MET A 1 8.43 -13.62 7.79
C MET A 1 7.26 -13.44 8.76
N LYS A 2 7.39 -12.52 9.72
CA LYS A 2 6.25 -12.10 10.56
C LYS A 2 5.36 -11.15 9.76
N ARG A 3 4.05 -11.35 9.77
CA ARG A 3 3.07 -10.52 9.08
C ARG A 3 2.29 -9.70 10.10
N ILE A 4 2.08 -8.42 9.82
CA ILE A 4 1.26 -7.53 10.62
C ILE A 4 0.13 -7.04 9.73
N VAL A 5 -1.11 -7.21 10.18
CA VAL A 5 -2.30 -6.70 9.48
C VAL A 5 -2.81 -5.49 10.24
N VAL A 6 -2.99 -4.38 9.54
CA VAL A 6 -3.46 -3.11 10.12
C VAL A 6 -4.80 -2.75 9.49
N ALA A 7 -5.82 -2.58 10.33
CA ALA A 7 -7.17 -2.21 9.93
C ALA A 7 -7.73 -1.10 10.83
N SER A 8 -8.83 -0.45 10.41
CA SER A 8 -9.53 0.56 11.21
C SER A 8 -11.04 0.51 10.93
N MET A 9 -11.83 0.99 11.88
CA MET A 9 -13.29 1.13 11.74
C MET A 9 -13.69 2.44 11.06
N GLU A 10 -12.80 3.42 11.05
CA GLU A 10 -13.05 4.75 10.46
C GLU A 10 -12.04 5.06 9.33
N LYS A 11 -12.49 5.83 8.34
CA LYS A 11 -11.61 6.45 7.35
C LYS A 11 -10.74 7.51 8.03
N GLY A 12 -9.51 7.68 7.58
CA GLY A 12 -8.63 8.71 8.13
C GLY A 12 -8.04 8.43 9.53
N ALA A 13 -8.26 7.25 10.12
CA ALA A 13 -7.74 6.87 11.46
C ALA A 13 -6.20 6.80 11.60
N GLY A 14 -5.42 7.30 10.62
CA GLY A 14 -3.96 7.38 10.73
C GLY A 14 -3.18 6.08 10.48
N LYS A 15 -3.83 5.04 9.89
CA LYS A 15 -3.19 3.74 9.59
C LYS A 15 -1.84 3.88 8.88
N THR A 16 -1.79 4.68 7.82
CA THR A 16 -0.56 4.88 7.03
C THR A 16 0.55 5.48 7.88
N SER A 17 0.25 6.50 8.69
CA SER A 17 1.22 7.13 9.59
C SER A 17 1.74 6.15 10.63
N MET A 18 0.86 5.31 11.19
CA MET A 18 1.26 4.27 12.14
C MET A 18 2.15 3.21 11.49
N ILE A 19 1.83 2.75 10.28
CA ILE A 19 2.67 1.82 9.51
C ILE A 19 4.04 2.42 9.27
N VAL A 20 4.12 3.66 8.78
CA VAL A 20 5.40 4.36 8.56
C VAL A 20 6.20 4.45 9.86
N GLY A 21 5.57 4.86 10.97
CA GLY A 21 6.22 4.98 12.27
C GLY A 21 6.78 3.66 12.78
N LEU A 22 5.97 2.60 12.73
CA LEU A 22 6.41 1.25 13.13
C LEU A 22 7.55 0.76 12.23
N SER A 23 7.39 0.87 10.92
CA SER A 23 8.41 0.45 9.96
C SER A 23 9.75 1.17 10.16
N ARG A 24 9.75 2.47 10.48
CA ARG A 24 10.96 3.23 10.79
C ARG A 24 11.58 2.84 12.14
N ALA A 25 10.75 2.51 13.13
CA ALA A 25 11.23 2.10 14.45
C ALA A 25 11.91 0.72 14.44
N TYR A 26 11.48 -0.18 13.55
CA TYR A 26 12.05 -1.54 13.49
C TYR A 26 13.37 -1.64 12.70
N ASP A 27 13.70 -0.67 11.84
CA ASP A 27 14.91 -0.68 10.98
C ASP A 27 15.16 -2.01 10.26
N LEU A 28 14.09 -2.67 9.83
CA LEU A 28 14.14 -3.94 9.10
C LEU A 28 13.70 -3.72 7.65
N LYS A 29 14.13 -4.63 6.76
CA LYS A 29 13.52 -4.76 5.43
C LYS A 29 12.04 -5.11 5.58
N ILE A 30 11.17 -4.24 5.08
CA ILE A 30 9.73 -4.43 5.11
C ILE A 30 9.20 -4.76 3.71
N GLY A 31 8.09 -5.49 3.66
CA GLY A 31 7.20 -5.52 2.50
C GLY A 31 5.90 -4.80 2.85
N TYR A 32 5.19 -4.32 1.83
CA TYR A 32 3.92 -3.63 1.99
C TYR A 32 2.90 -4.14 0.98
N MET A 33 1.64 -4.26 1.40
CA MET A 33 0.54 -4.62 0.51
C MET A 33 -0.72 -3.95 0.99
N LYS A 34 -1.41 -3.25 0.09
CA LYS A 34 -2.71 -2.65 0.34
C LYS A 34 -3.74 -3.21 -0.64
N PRO A 35 -4.69 -4.04 -0.20
CA PRO A 35 -5.61 -4.70 -1.11
C PRO A 35 -6.50 -3.72 -1.86
N PHE A 36 -6.97 -2.66 -1.20
CA PHE A 36 -7.87 -1.68 -1.83
C PHE A 36 -7.23 -0.31 -1.85
N GLY A 37 -7.08 0.27 -3.04
CA GLY A 37 -6.72 1.67 -3.20
C GLY A 37 -7.89 2.59 -2.86
N GLU A 38 -7.59 3.76 -2.29
CA GLU A 38 -8.59 4.79 -1.99
C GLU A 38 -8.27 6.11 -2.69
N ARG A 39 -6.98 6.50 -2.73
CA ARG A 39 -6.55 7.80 -3.25
C ARG A 39 -5.80 7.62 -4.54
N ILE A 40 -6.42 8.01 -5.66
CA ILE A 40 -5.83 7.89 -6.99
C ILE A 40 -4.73 8.95 -7.18
N VAL A 41 -3.58 8.51 -7.68
CA VAL A 41 -2.50 9.34 -8.19
C VAL A 41 -2.26 8.96 -9.64
N TYR A 42 -2.29 9.95 -10.54
CA TYR A 42 -1.97 9.72 -11.95
C TYR A 42 -0.50 10.07 -12.22
N LYS A 43 0.27 9.10 -12.70
CA LYS A 43 1.69 9.30 -13.05
C LYS A 43 2.05 8.45 -14.27
N LYS A 44 2.72 9.04 -15.25
CA LYS A 44 3.17 8.33 -16.47
C LYS A 44 2.08 7.47 -17.14
N LYS A 45 0.85 7.99 -17.25
CA LYS A 45 -0.31 7.27 -17.81
C LYS A 45 -0.77 6.04 -17.01
N ARG A 46 -0.43 5.97 -15.72
CA ARG A 46 -0.89 4.94 -14.78
C ARG A 46 -1.71 5.57 -13.65
N LEU A 47 -2.76 4.87 -13.22
CA LEU A 47 -3.53 5.16 -12.01
C LEU A 47 -2.94 4.34 -10.86
N LEU A 48 -2.49 5.02 -9.81
CA LEU A 48 -1.79 4.42 -8.68
C LEU A 48 -2.50 4.78 -7.38
N ASP A 49 -2.32 3.97 -6.33
CA ASP A 49 -2.74 4.38 -4.98
C ASP A 49 -1.65 5.25 -4.33
N TYR A 50 -2.08 6.36 -3.74
CA TYR A 50 -1.19 7.30 -3.05
C TYR A 50 -0.37 6.64 -1.95
N ASP A 51 -0.98 5.77 -1.12
CA ASP A 51 -0.27 5.16 0.00
C ASP A 51 0.80 4.19 -0.50
N SER A 52 0.53 3.46 -1.58
CA SER A 52 1.53 2.60 -2.23
C SER A 52 2.71 3.40 -2.78
N VAL A 53 2.45 4.54 -3.43
CA VAL A 53 3.52 5.44 -3.90
C VAL A 53 4.32 5.99 -2.72
N LEU A 54 3.65 6.42 -1.65
CA LEU A 54 4.28 6.96 -0.45
C LEU A 54 5.21 5.93 0.21
N ILE A 55 4.71 4.73 0.48
CA ILE A 55 5.47 3.67 1.16
C ILE A 55 6.66 3.23 0.30
N ARG A 56 6.45 3.02 -1.00
CA ARG A 56 7.52 2.69 -1.95
C ARG A 56 8.66 3.70 -1.90
N ASN A 57 8.34 4.99 -1.88
CA ASN A 57 9.36 6.05 -1.87
C ASN A 57 10.02 6.20 -0.50
N LEU A 58 9.29 6.00 0.60
CA LEU A 58 9.84 6.17 1.96
C LEU A 58 10.78 5.04 2.38
N PHE A 59 10.60 3.84 1.83
CA PHE A 59 11.35 2.64 2.20
C PHE A 59 12.12 2.03 1.03
N GLU A 60 12.16 2.73 -0.11
CA GLU A 60 12.90 2.32 -1.32
C GLU A 60 12.61 0.87 -1.73
N LEU A 61 11.32 0.50 -1.70
CA LEU A 61 10.89 -0.85 -2.06
C LEU A 61 11.18 -1.15 -3.54
N ASP A 62 11.58 -2.39 -3.80
CA ASP A 62 11.86 -2.88 -5.15
C ASP A 62 10.57 -3.00 -5.98
N GLU A 63 9.45 -3.30 -5.31
CA GLU A 63 8.14 -3.45 -5.95
C GLU A 63 7.59 -2.11 -6.45
N SER A 64 6.91 -2.16 -7.59
CA SER A 64 6.19 -1.01 -8.14
C SER A 64 4.94 -0.66 -7.31
N PRO A 65 4.51 0.61 -7.26
CA PRO A 65 3.26 0.98 -6.59
C PRO A 65 2.03 0.20 -7.08
N GLU A 66 2.04 -0.28 -8.33
CA GLU A 66 1.05 -1.15 -8.97
C GLU A 66 1.03 -2.60 -8.43
N GLU A 67 2.14 -3.06 -7.85
CA GLU A 67 2.27 -4.37 -7.21
C GLU A 67 1.96 -4.30 -5.71
N LEU A 68 2.23 -3.14 -5.10
CA LEU A 68 1.95 -2.85 -3.69
C LEU A 68 0.47 -2.58 -3.41
N SER A 69 -0.36 -2.45 -4.44
CA SER A 69 -1.81 -2.32 -4.31
C SER A 69 -2.56 -2.96 -5.46
N LEU A 70 -3.69 -3.60 -5.16
CA LEU A 70 -4.62 -4.09 -6.17
C LEU A 70 -5.58 -2.99 -6.66
N GLY A 71 -5.42 -1.77 -6.11
CA GLY A 71 -6.31 -0.63 -6.34
C GLY A 71 -6.44 -0.24 -7.80
N PHE A 72 -7.69 -0.02 -8.19
CA PHE A 72 -8.14 0.53 -9.49
C PHE A 72 -7.91 -0.37 -10.71
N ASP A 73 -7.27 -1.53 -10.55
CA ASP A 73 -7.21 -2.55 -11.59
C ASP A 73 -8.42 -3.49 -11.46
N HIS A 74 -9.43 -3.24 -12.29
CA HIS A 74 -10.66 -4.03 -12.33
C HIS A 74 -10.40 -5.53 -12.56
N SER A 75 -9.32 -5.87 -13.28
CA SER A 75 -8.96 -7.27 -13.52
C SER A 75 -8.43 -7.93 -12.25
N LYS A 76 -7.53 -7.28 -11.51
CA LYS A 76 -6.98 -7.81 -10.25
C LYS A 76 -8.02 -7.94 -9.14
N LEU A 77 -9.02 -7.06 -9.11
CA LEU A 77 -10.10 -7.11 -8.11
C LEU A 77 -11.12 -8.21 -8.40
N ARG A 78 -11.42 -8.48 -9.69
CA ARG A 78 -12.42 -9.48 -10.10
C ARG A 78 -11.95 -10.91 -9.86
N PHE A 79 -10.70 -11.23 -10.17
CA PHE A 79 -10.13 -12.57 -10.01
C PHE A 79 -9.60 -12.85 -8.59
N MET A 80 -9.82 -11.94 -7.64
CA MET A 80 -9.43 -12.14 -6.24
C MET A 80 -10.41 -13.04 -5.46
N TYR A 81 -11.61 -13.24 -6.03
CA TYR A 81 -12.69 -14.02 -5.43
C TYR A 81 -12.94 -15.37 -6.14
N ASP A 82 -12.13 -15.70 -7.15
CA ASP A 82 -12.04 -17.04 -7.77
C ASP A 82 -10.79 -17.76 -7.22
#